data_AF-A0A2X1SLU2-F1
#
_entry.id   AF-A0A2X1SLU2-F1
#
_cell.length_a   1.000
_cell.length_b   1.000
_cell.length_c   1.000
_cell.angle_alpha   90.00
_cell.angle_beta   90.00
_cell.angle_gamma   90.00
#
_symmetry.space_group_name_H-M   'P 1'
#
loop_
_entity.id
_entity.type
_entity.pdbx_description
1 polymer ?
#
loop_
_entity_poly.entity_id
_entity_poly.type
_entity_poly.pdbx_seq_one_letter_code
_entity_poly.pdbx_strand_id
1 'polypeptide(L)'
;MPKIVFLPHQDLCPDGIVVEAETGETILDAALRSGIEIEHACEKSCACTTCHCIVREGFDSLAESSEDEDDMLDKAWGLEPDSRLSCQARVTDEDLVVEIRVTPSTTHASTNMALKWTDSREIGEALYDAYPDLDPKTVRFTDMHQWICDLEEFDDDPNASNEKILEAILLVWLDEAE
;
A
#
# COMPACT_ATOMS: atom_id res chain seq x y z
N MET A 1 -9.64 10.93 -26.57
CA MET A 1 -9.82 10.21 -25.30
C MET A 1 -9.16 11.10 -24.26
N PRO A 2 -9.87 11.43 -23.17
CA PRO A 2 -9.25 12.06 -22.02
C PRO A 2 -8.18 11.15 -21.42
N LYS A 3 -7.23 11.76 -20.72
CA LYS A 3 -6.16 11.08 -20.01
C LYS A 3 -6.41 11.09 -18.52
N ILE A 4 -6.05 10.00 -17.85
CA ILE A 4 -5.92 9.95 -16.41
C ILE A 4 -4.44 9.82 -16.07
N VAL A 5 -3.91 10.78 -15.32
CA VAL A 5 -2.58 10.72 -14.75
C VAL A 5 -2.72 10.17 -13.33
N PHE A 6 -2.34 8.92 -13.12
CA PHE A 6 -2.18 8.38 -11.78
C PHE A 6 -0.83 8.84 -11.23
N LEU A 7 -0.85 9.58 -10.13
CA LEU A 7 0.36 10.04 -9.45
C LEU A 7 1.14 8.86 -8.86
N PRO A 8 2.46 9.01 -8.66
CA PRO A 8 3.28 8.02 -7.98
C PRO A 8 2.68 7.57 -6.64
N HIS A 9 2.59 6.26 -6.45
CA HIS A 9 2.13 5.60 -5.23
C HIS A 9 3.08 4.44 -4.91
N GLN A 10 3.61 4.41 -3.68
CA GLN A 10 4.66 3.49 -3.25
C GLN A 10 4.39 2.01 -3.58
N ASP A 11 3.18 1.53 -3.31
CA ASP A 11 2.85 0.10 -3.49
C ASP A 11 2.18 -0.21 -4.84
N LEU A 12 1.23 0.62 -5.27
CA LEU A 12 0.36 0.34 -6.41
C LEU A 12 0.83 0.94 -7.74
N CYS A 13 1.61 2.02 -7.72
CA CYS A 13 2.03 2.71 -8.93
C CYS A 13 3.32 3.53 -8.69
N PRO A 14 4.50 2.90 -8.46
CA PRO A 14 5.68 3.60 -7.93
C PRO A 14 6.16 4.79 -8.77
N ASP A 15 6.08 4.68 -10.09
CA ASP A 15 6.52 5.73 -11.02
C ASP A 15 5.39 6.66 -11.48
N GLY A 16 4.15 6.39 -11.06
CA GLY A 16 2.95 6.95 -11.68
C GLY A 16 2.76 6.42 -13.11
N ILE A 17 1.60 6.70 -13.70
CA ILE A 17 1.33 6.32 -15.09
C ILE A 17 0.29 7.26 -15.70
N VAL A 18 0.39 7.45 -17.02
CA VAL A 18 -0.65 8.13 -17.81
C VAL A 18 -1.38 7.09 -18.63
N VAL A 19 -2.70 7.05 -18.47
CA VAL A 19 -3.57 6.13 -19.20
C VAL A 19 -4.60 6.92 -20.00
N GLU A 20 -4.92 6.42 -21.18
CA GLU A 20 -6.08 6.93 -21.92
C GLU A 20 -7.35 6.25 -21.38
N ALA A 21 -8.42 7.02 -21.21
CA ALA A 21 -9.71 6.54 -20.74
C ALA A 21 -10.83 6.87 -21.73
N GLU A 22 -11.87 6.05 -21.72
CA GLU A 22 -13.09 6.33 -22.46
C GLU A 22 -14.04 7.21 -21.62
N THR A 23 -14.72 8.17 -22.25
CA THR A 23 -15.78 8.93 -21.58
C THR A 23 -16.86 7.98 -21.05
N GLY A 24 -17.13 8.04 -19.75
CA GLY A 24 -18.05 7.16 -19.02
C GLY A 24 -17.38 5.96 -18.34
N GLU A 25 -16.12 5.64 -18.66
CA GLU A 25 -15.29 4.69 -17.92
C GLU A 25 -15.06 5.21 -16.49
N THR A 26 -15.02 4.30 -15.51
CA THR A 26 -14.71 4.71 -14.13
C THR A 26 -13.20 4.86 -13.95
N ILE A 27 -12.78 5.74 -13.03
CA ILE A 27 -11.36 5.86 -12.68
C ILE A 27 -10.79 4.49 -12.24
N LEU A 28 -11.58 3.71 -11.50
CA LEU A 28 -11.18 2.36 -11.07
C LEU A 28 -10.97 1.41 -12.25
N ASP A 29 -11.88 1.37 -13.22
CA ASP A 29 -11.75 0.49 -14.39
C ASP A 29 -10.51 0.84 -15.21
N ALA A 30 -10.25 2.13 -15.42
CA ALA A 30 -9.06 2.61 -16.09
C ALA A 30 -7.78 2.22 -15.33
N ALA A 31 -7.78 2.33 -14.00
CA ALA A 31 -6.67 1.92 -13.13
C ALA A 31 -6.39 0.41 -13.27
N LEU A 32 -7.39 -0.44 -13.06
CA LEU A 32 -7.27 -1.90 -13.12
C LEU A 32 -6.81 -2.38 -14.50
N ARG A 33 -7.34 -1.79 -15.58
CA ARG A 33 -6.94 -2.10 -16.96
C ARG A 33 -5.46 -1.78 -17.22
N SER A 34 -4.90 -0.81 -16.49
CA SER A 34 -3.50 -0.41 -16.59
C SER A 34 -2.55 -1.13 -15.63
N GLY A 35 -3.08 -2.06 -14.82
CA GLY A 35 -2.29 -2.83 -13.85
C GLY A 35 -2.15 -2.20 -12.47
N ILE A 36 -2.89 -1.12 -12.19
CA ILE A 36 -2.96 -0.54 -10.84
C ILE A 36 -4.07 -1.27 -10.07
N GLU A 37 -3.69 -2.14 -9.14
CA GLU A 37 -4.61 -2.98 -8.37
C GLU A 37 -5.21 -2.23 -7.17
N ILE A 38 -5.96 -1.16 -7.43
CA ILE A 38 -6.72 -0.45 -6.38
C ILE A 38 -7.75 -1.42 -5.79
N GLU A 39 -7.76 -1.57 -4.46
CA GLU A 39 -8.70 -2.45 -3.77
C GLU A 39 -10.16 -2.01 -3.98
N HIS A 40 -11.06 -2.98 -4.14
CA HIS A 40 -12.48 -2.74 -4.42
C HIS A 40 -13.37 -3.79 -3.76
N ALA A 41 -13.24 -3.91 -2.44
CA ALA A 41 -13.83 -4.96 -1.61
C ALA A 41 -15.35 -5.17 -1.77
N CYS A 42 -16.13 -4.11 -2.04
CA CYS A 42 -17.58 -4.23 -2.28
C CYS A 42 -17.96 -4.53 -3.73
N GLU A 43 -16.98 -4.92 -4.57
CA GLU A 43 -17.20 -5.22 -5.99
C GLU A 43 -17.83 -4.04 -6.75
N LYS A 44 -17.38 -2.81 -6.46
CA LYS A 44 -17.81 -1.55 -7.12
C LYS A 44 -19.26 -1.14 -6.81
N SER A 45 -19.83 -1.65 -5.72
CA SER A 45 -21.23 -1.44 -5.33
C SER A 45 -21.48 -0.22 -4.43
N CYS A 46 -20.55 0.74 -4.36
CA CYS A 46 -20.65 1.93 -3.49
C CYS A 46 -20.91 1.59 -2.00
N ALA A 47 -20.30 0.52 -1.49
CA ALA A 47 -20.53 0.01 -0.14
C ALA A 47 -19.24 -0.20 0.69
N CYS A 48 -18.10 0.30 0.20
CA CYS A 48 -16.84 0.36 0.93
C CYS A 48 -16.06 1.62 0.53
N THR A 49 -14.93 1.87 1.19
CA THR A 49 -14.03 3.01 0.90
C THR A 49 -12.68 2.59 0.36
N THR A 50 -12.46 1.30 0.08
CA THR A 50 -11.15 0.78 -0.35
C THR A 50 -10.71 1.27 -1.73
N CYS A 51 -11.64 1.75 -2.55
CA CYS A 51 -11.37 2.37 -3.85
C CYS A 51 -11.24 3.90 -3.79
N HIS A 52 -11.08 4.48 -2.60
CA HIS A 52 -10.94 5.92 -2.40
C HIS A 52 -9.74 6.48 -3.19
N CYS A 53 -9.95 7.63 -3.81
CA CYS A 53 -8.93 8.39 -4.50
C CYS A 53 -9.20 9.89 -4.34
N ILE A 54 -8.24 10.71 -4.71
CA ILE A 54 -8.36 12.16 -4.72
C ILE A 54 -8.08 12.67 -6.12
N VAL A 55 -9.00 13.45 -6.67
CA VAL A 55 -8.88 14.01 -8.00
C VAL A 55 -8.23 15.39 -7.87
N ARG A 56 -6.91 15.44 -8.07
CA ARG A 56 -6.08 16.65 -7.90
C ARG A 56 -6.31 17.69 -9.00
N GLU A 57 -6.63 17.24 -10.20
CA GLU A 57 -7.00 18.09 -11.33
C GLU A 57 -8.16 17.45 -12.09
N GLY A 58 -9.08 18.30 -12.58
CA GLY A 58 -10.26 17.87 -13.34
C GLY A 58 -11.46 17.43 -12.48
N PHE A 59 -11.44 17.64 -11.16
CA PHE A 59 -12.55 17.27 -10.27
C PHE A 59 -13.89 17.91 -10.69
N ASP A 60 -13.88 19.21 -11.00
CA ASP A 60 -15.08 19.96 -11.42
C ASP A 60 -15.71 19.45 -12.73
N SER A 61 -14.95 18.66 -13.52
CA SER A 61 -15.46 18.06 -14.76
C SER A 61 -16.31 16.81 -14.50
N LEU A 62 -16.23 16.22 -13.30
CA LEU A 62 -16.95 15.01 -12.93
C LEU A 62 -18.38 15.35 -12.50
N ALA A 63 -19.28 14.37 -12.61
CA ALA A 63 -20.57 14.49 -11.96
C ALA A 63 -20.39 14.56 -10.43
N GLU A 64 -21.21 15.37 -9.77
CA GLU A 64 -21.31 15.43 -8.31
C GLU A 64 -21.48 14.01 -7.73
N SER A 65 -20.89 13.78 -6.55
CA SER A 65 -21.10 12.53 -5.81
C SER A 65 -22.57 12.36 -5.45
N SER A 66 -23.01 11.10 -5.39
CA SER A 66 -24.34 10.78 -4.87
C SER A 66 -24.34 10.80 -3.34
N GLU A 67 -25.52 10.94 -2.73
CA GLU A 67 -25.67 10.83 -1.26
C GLU A 67 -25.06 9.53 -0.71
N ASP A 68 -25.27 8.39 -1.39
CA ASP A 68 -24.66 7.10 -1.01
C ASP A 68 -23.13 7.10 -1.09
N GLU A 69 -22.54 7.90 -2.00
CA GLU A 69 -21.09 8.02 -2.14
C GLU A 69 -20.53 8.89 -1.01
N ASP A 70 -21.19 10.01 -0.70
CA ASP A 70 -20.83 10.90 0.40
C ASP A 70 -20.90 10.18 1.76
N ASP A 71 -21.96 9.40 1.99
CA ASP A 71 -22.15 8.58 3.19
C ASP A 71 -21.01 7.56 3.39
N MET A 72 -20.39 7.12 2.30
CA MET A 72 -19.21 6.25 2.34
C MET A 72 -17.92 7.04 2.51
N LEU A 73 -17.75 8.15 1.80
CA LEU A 73 -16.58 9.03 1.90
C LEU A 73 -16.40 9.60 3.31
N ASP A 74 -17.48 9.85 4.06
CA ASP A 74 -17.44 10.22 5.49
C ASP A 74 -16.69 9.21 6.38
N LYS A 75 -16.56 7.96 5.91
CA LYS A 75 -15.86 6.86 6.59
C LYS A 75 -14.46 6.62 6.02
N ALA A 76 -14.06 7.35 4.98
CA ALA A 76 -12.77 7.19 4.33
C ALA A 76 -11.64 7.77 5.18
N TRP A 77 -10.49 7.09 5.15
CA TRP A 77 -9.28 7.60 5.78
C TRP A 77 -8.67 8.70 4.91
N GLY A 78 -8.27 9.83 5.52
CA GLY A 78 -7.65 10.92 4.76
C GLY A 78 -8.59 11.61 3.78
N LEU A 79 -9.87 11.79 4.15
CA LEU A 79 -10.86 12.51 3.36
C LEU A 79 -10.43 13.96 3.09
N GLU A 80 -10.50 14.35 1.83
CA GLU A 80 -10.25 15.70 1.31
C GLU A 80 -11.45 16.18 0.45
N PRO A 81 -11.63 17.49 0.20
CA PRO A 81 -12.75 18.01 -0.59
C PRO A 81 -12.92 17.38 -1.97
N ASP A 82 -11.80 17.07 -2.63
CA ASP A 82 -11.79 16.51 -3.99
C ASP A 82 -11.71 14.97 -3.97
N SER A 83 -12.13 14.35 -2.87
CA SER A 83 -12.17 12.90 -2.72
C SER A 83 -13.32 12.28 -3.50
N ARG A 84 -13.07 11.12 -4.09
CA ARG A 84 -14.07 10.31 -4.78
C ARG A 84 -13.88 8.83 -4.50
N LEU A 85 -14.95 8.07 -4.62
CA LEU A 85 -14.85 6.62 -4.82
C LEU A 85 -14.54 6.39 -6.29
N SER A 86 -13.34 5.89 -6.62
CA SER A 86 -12.90 5.70 -8.01
C SER A 86 -13.83 4.78 -8.82
N CYS A 87 -14.59 3.91 -8.15
CA CYS A 87 -15.61 3.07 -8.79
C CYS A 87 -16.90 3.81 -9.19
N GLN A 88 -17.14 5.01 -8.64
CA GLN A 88 -18.30 5.86 -8.96
C GLN A 88 -17.92 7.04 -9.85
N ALA A 89 -16.69 7.57 -9.71
CA ALA A 89 -16.19 8.66 -10.53
C ALA A 89 -15.97 8.24 -11.98
N ARG A 90 -16.79 8.80 -12.89
CA ARG A 90 -16.75 8.52 -14.33
C ARG A 90 -16.07 9.64 -15.09
N VAL A 91 -15.11 9.26 -15.93
CA VAL A 91 -14.36 10.20 -16.77
C VAL A 91 -15.30 10.89 -17.75
N THR A 92 -15.13 12.21 -17.93
CA THR A 92 -15.90 13.01 -18.88
C THR A 92 -15.08 13.24 -20.15
N ASP A 93 -14.98 14.47 -20.64
CA ASP A 93 -14.16 14.87 -21.78
C ASP A 93 -12.90 15.66 -21.38
N GLU A 94 -12.67 15.84 -20.07
CA GLU A 94 -11.48 16.49 -19.51
C GLU A 94 -10.48 15.47 -18.94
N ASP A 95 -9.20 15.86 -18.98
CA ASP A 95 -8.10 15.09 -18.39
C ASP A 95 -8.16 15.17 -16.85
N LEU A 96 -7.77 14.09 -16.18
CA LEU A 96 -7.77 13.98 -14.72
C LEU A 96 -6.35 13.73 -14.19
N VAL A 97 -6.06 14.27 -13.02
CA VAL A 97 -4.89 13.86 -12.21
C VAL A 97 -5.42 13.22 -10.93
N VAL A 98 -5.04 11.97 -10.68
CA VAL A 98 -5.60 11.13 -9.61
C VAL A 98 -4.50 10.68 -8.67
N GLU A 99 -4.70 10.94 -7.38
CA GLU A 99 -3.91 10.38 -6.29
C GLU A 99 -4.65 9.20 -5.66
N ILE A 100 -3.98 8.05 -5.56
CA ILE A 100 -4.57 6.85 -4.97
C ILE A 100 -4.52 6.96 -3.45
N ARG A 101 -5.61 6.59 -2.77
CA ARG A 101 -5.70 6.53 -1.30
C ARG A 101 -5.98 5.11 -0.87
N VAL A 102 -4.97 4.48 -0.29
CA VAL A 102 -5.13 3.18 0.35
C VAL A 102 -5.54 3.42 1.79
N THR A 103 -6.69 2.88 2.20
CA THR A 103 -7.04 2.83 3.62
C THR A 103 -5.98 1.96 4.31
N PRO A 104 -5.34 2.43 5.40
CA PRO A 104 -4.43 1.59 6.17
C PRO A 104 -5.22 0.41 6.73
N SER A 105 -5.23 -0.70 5.99
CA SER A 105 -5.77 -1.96 6.44
C SER A 105 -4.78 -2.52 7.45
N THR A 106 -5.28 -3.00 8.59
CA THR A 106 -4.49 -3.68 9.62
C THR A 106 -3.74 -4.92 9.08
N THR A 107 -3.99 -5.35 7.83
CA THR A 107 -3.46 -6.58 7.25
C THR A 107 -2.61 -6.42 5.98
N HIS A 108 -2.30 -5.20 5.54
CA HIS A 108 -1.36 -5.00 4.43
C HIS A 108 -0.18 -4.15 4.90
N ALA A 109 0.83 -4.85 5.41
CA ALA A 109 2.19 -4.35 5.47
C ALA A 109 2.55 -3.81 4.09
N SER A 110 2.95 -2.54 4.02
CA SER A 110 3.35 -1.87 2.80
C SER A 110 4.41 -2.68 2.08
N THR A 111 4.18 -3.05 0.81
CA THR A 111 5.09 -3.83 -0.02
C THR A 111 6.30 -3.01 -0.51
N ASN A 112 6.73 -2.03 0.28
CA ASN A 112 7.99 -1.32 0.08
C ASN A 112 8.46 -0.68 1.40
N MET A 113 8.39 -1.42 2.50
CA MET A 113 9.11 -1.06 3.72
C MET A 113 10.43 -1.80 3.70
N ALA A 114 11.43 -1.21 3.04
CA ALA A 114 12.78 -1.72 3.09
C ALA A 114 13.21 -1.82 4.57
N LEU A 115 13.46 -3.04 5.03
CA LEU A 115 13.63 -3.36 6.45
C LEU A 115 14.86 -2.66 6.98
N LYS A 116 14.68 -1.96 8.10
CA LYS A 116 15.74 -1.32 8.86
C LYS A 116 15.99 -2.06 10.14
N TRP A 117 17.17 -1.83 10.73
CA TRP A 117 17.50 -2.43 12.02
C TRP A 117 16.49 -2.13 13.14
N THR A 118 15.69 -1.06 13.01
CA THR A 118 14.64 -0.69 13.96
C THR A 118 13.35 -1.51 13.83
N ASP A 119 13.17 -2.23 12.73
CA ASP A 119 11.95 -2.98 12.38
C ASP A 119 12.04 -4.39 12.97
N SER A 120 12.24 -4.47 14.29
CA SER A 120 12.60 -5.72 14.97
C SER A 120 11.53 -6.80 14.84
N ARG A 121 10.26 -6.39 14.68
CA ARG A 121 9.13 -7.31 14.56
C ARG A 121 9.12 -7.95 13.17
N GLU A 122 9.16 -7.11 12.15
CA GLU A 122 9.16 -7.51 10.74
C GLU A 122 10.38 -8.37 10.41
N ILE A 123 11.55 -8.03 10.94
CA ILE A 123 12.76 -8.86 10.79
C ILE A 123 12.61 -10.21 11.50
N GLY A 124 12.04 -10.24 12.71
CA GLY A 124 11.81 -11.49 13.45
C GLY A 124 10.86 -12.45 12.72
N GLU A 125 9.75 -11.91 12.20
CA GLU A 125 8.78 -12.64 11.36
C GLU A 125 9.47 -13.17 10.08
N ALA A 126 10.25 -12.34 9.39
CA ALA A 126 10.97 -12.74 8.17
C ALA A 126 12.01 -13.85 8.43
N LEU A 127 12.68 -13.83 9.58
CA LEU A 127 13.62 -14.89 9.96
C LEU A 127 12.90 -16.21 10.27
N TYR A 128 11.72 -16.16 10.88
CA TYR A 128 10.90 -17.35 11.10
C TYR A 128 10.45 -17.98 9.78
N ASP A 129 9.97 -17.16 8.84
CA ASP A 129 9.55 -17.63 7.51
C ASP A 129 10.73 -18.21 6.70
N ALA A 130 11.92 -17.62 6.81
CA ALA A 130 13.11 -18.10 6.12
C ALA A 130 13.68 -19.40 6.74
N TYR A 131 13.50 -19.60 8.05
CA TYR A 131 14.07 -20.72 8.80
C TYR A 131 13.04 -21.36 9.76
N PRO A 132 11.95 -21.95 9.25
CA PRO A 132 10.82 -22.41 10.07
C PRO A 132 11.16 -23.58 11.01
N ASP A 133 12.18 -24.37 10.67
CA ASP A 133 12.61 -25.54 11.46
C ASP A 133 13.79 -25.24 12.42
N LEU A 134 14.29 -24.00 12.44
CA LEU A 134 15.44 -23.60 13.25
C LEU A 134 15.00 -23.11 14.62
N ASP A 135 15.50 -23.73 15.69
CA ASP A 135 15.26 -23.25 17.06
C ASP A 135 16.03 -21.95 17.33
N PRO A 136 15.36 -20.79 17.51
CA PRO A 136 16.04 -19.51 17.70
C PRO A 136 16.91 -19.48 18.95
N LYS A 137 16.63 -20.32 19.96
CA LYS A 137 17.43 -20.44 21.20
C LYS A 137 18.86 -20.93 20.93
N THR A 138 19.11 -21.48 19.74
CA THR A 138 20.42 -22.01 19.33
C THR A 138 21.21 -21.06 18.44
N VAL A 139 20.61 -19.94 18.02
CA VAL A 139 21.18 -19.01 17.04
C VAL A 139 22.25 -18.12 17.68
N ARG A 140 23.38 -17.94 16.97
CA ARG A 140 24.42 -16.98 17.37
C ARG A 140 24.13 -15.63 16.72
N PHE A 141 24.31 -14.54 17.46
CA PHE A 141 24.11 -13.18 16.92
C PHE A 141 24.93 -12.85 15.67
N THR A 142 26.11 -13.44 15.50
CA THR A 142 26.91 -13.26 14.27
C THR A 142 26.26 -13.89 13.05
N ASP A 143 25.61 -15.05 13.23
CA ASP A 143 24.93 -15.75 12.14
C ASP A 143 23.62 -15.03 11.83
N MET A 144 22.87 -14.65 12.86
CA MET A 144 21.63 -13.88 12.72
C MET A 144 21.86 -12.54 12.03
N HIS A 145 22.91 -11.80 12.40
CA HIS A 145 23.27 -10.54 11.76
C HIS A 145 23.48 -10.73 10.24
N GLN A 146 24.24 -11.77 9.86
CA GLN A 146 24.47 -12.09 8.45
C GLN A 146 23.15 -12.44 7.74
N TRP A 147 22.30 -13.27 8.35
CA TRP A 147 21.02 -13.65 7.75
C TRP A 147 20.08 -12.47 7.56
N ILE A 148 20.06 -11.52 8.49
CA ILE A 148 19.28 -10.29 8.37
C ILE A 148 19.78 -9.45 7.20
N CYS A 149 21.10 -9.28 7.07
CA CYS A 149 21.68 -8.56 5.94
C CYS A 149 21.49 -9.26 4.59
N ASP A 150 21.22 -10.57 4.59
CA ASP A 150 20.95 -11.36 3.39
C ASP A 150 19.46 -11.42 3.02
N LEU A 151 18.55 -10.85 3.85
CA LEU A 151 17.13 -10.75 3.51
C LEU A 151 16.94 -9.85 2.28
N GLU A 152 16.11 -10.29 1.33
CA GLU A 152 15.86 -9.58 0.08
C GLU A 152 15.31 -8.15 0.30
N GLU A 153 14.55 -7.97 1.38
CA GLU A 153 13.89 -6.70 1.72
C GLU A 153 14.72 -5.81 2.66
N PHE A 154 15.92 -6.22 3.08
CA PHE A 154 16.73 -5.45 4.03
C PHE A 154 17.55 -4.33 3.35
N ASP A 155 17.38 -3.09 3.83
CA ASP A 155 18.03 -1.88 3.26
C ASP A 155 18.46 -0.90 4.37
N ASP A 156 19.43 -1.33 5.18
CA ASP A 156 20.08 -0.47 6.17
C ASP A 156 21.59 -0.74 6.20
N ASP A 157 22.35 0.15 6.84
CA ASP A 157 23.80 -0.02 6.99
C ASP A 157 24.08 -1.28 7.84
N PRO A 158 24.76 -2.32 7.32
CA PRO A 158 25.09 -3.52 8.09
C PRO A 158 25.81 -3.23 9.41
N ASN A 159 26.50 -2.09 9.51
CA ASN A 159 27.24 -1.67 10.71
C ASN A 159 26.42 -0.87 11.72
N ALA A 160 25.15 -0.56 11.42
CA ALA A 160 24.27 0.20 12.32
C ALA A 160 23.61 -0.66 13.42
N SER A 161 23.74 -1.99 13.34
CA SER A 161 23.28 -2.90 14.39
C SER A 161 24.12 -2.82 15.67
N ASN A 162 23.53 -3.26 16.78
CA ASN A 162 24.21 -3.50 18.04
C ASN A 162 23.50 -4.62 18.81
N GLU A 163 24.08 -5.04 19.95
CA GLU A 163 23.55 -6.17 20.74
C GLU A 163 22.08 -5.99 21.13
N LYS A 164 21.63 -4.77 21.47
CA LYS A 164 20.24 -4.53 21.86
C LYS A 164 19.26 -4.71 20.71
N ILE A 165 19.68 -4.32 19.51
CA ILE A 165 18.88 -4.48 18.30
C ILE A 165 18.73 -5.97 17.98
N LEU A 166 19.84 -6.70 17.98
CA LEU A 166 19.84 -8.14 17.71
C LEU A 166 19.05 -8.90 18.78
N GLU A 167 19.16 -8.52 20.06
CA GLU A 167 18.35 -9.08 21.14
C GLU A 167 16.85 -8.84 20.92
N ALA A 168 16.44 -7.63 20.54
CA ALA A 168 15.04 -7.32 20.26
C ALA A 168 14.47 -8.16 19.11
N ILE A 169 15.23 -8.32 18.03
CA ILE A 169 14.86 -9.17 16.88
C ILE A 169 14.75 -10.64 17.30
N LEU A 170 15.73 -11.15 18.06
CA LEU A 170 15.70 -12.54 18.54
C LEU A 170 14.50 -12.81 19.44
N LEU A 171 14.11 -11.85 20.29
CA LEU A 171 12.93 -11.99 21.15
C LEU A 171 11.64 -12.11 20.35
N VAL A 172 11.50 -11.37 19.24
CA VAL A 172 10.35 -11.53 18.33
C VAL A 172 10.40 -12.90 17.66
N TRP A 173 11.55 -13.29 17.12
CA TRP A 173 11.67 -14.60 16.46
C TRP A 173 11.36 -15.76 17.43
N LEU A 174 11.73 -15.62 18.70
CA LEU A 174 11.35 -16.56 19.75
C LEU A 174 9.85 -16.61 20.00
N ASP A 175 9.16 -15.47 20.00
CA ASP A 175 7.71 -15.36 20.19
C ASP A 175 6.94 -16.03 19.03
N GLU A 176 7.41 -15.83 17.79
CA GLU A 176 6.81 -16.44 16.59
C GLU A 176 7.03 -17.96 16.48
N ALA A 177 8.11 -18.48 17.08
CA ALA A 177 8.45 -19.90 17.06
C ALA A 177 7.78 -20.74 18.18
N GLU A 178 7.05 -20.11 19.11
CA GLU A 178 6.35 -20.77 20.24
C GLU A 178 4.90 -21.17 19.90
#